data_AF-A0A2T6FUV2-F1
#
_entry.id   AF-A0A2T6FUV2-F1
#
_cell.length_a   1.000
_cell.length_b   1.000
_cell.length_c   1.000
_cell.angle_alpha   90.00
_cell.angle_beta   90.00
_cell.angle_gamma   90.00
#
_symmetry.space_group_name_H-M   'P 1'
#
loop_
_entity.id
_entity.type
_entity.pdbx_description
1 polymer ?
#
loop_
_entity_poly.entity_id
_entity_poly.type
_entity_poly.pdbx_seq_one_letter_code
_entity_poly.pdbx_strand_id
1 'polypeptide(L)'
;MKNHRIRLRHTVGGLVAGILLTLASGAPAQAEETPVPMQLPSFPVQVNGLKIDNERSPYPVLTYNNMVYLPVKPFADTLGLEVVWDAARGLKITRRERPLAIRPTVELKDKASVSRRYDAVLPGFPIEVNGKSINNAAEPYPLLLVDNVSYFPMTWRFTRNEFGWRTDWSAKEGFQLTTEQQKVLHRIIAEDTEALYVEAESNRMLKVNKDLKGDPSPVDDKAKANVSQLAEKRKPGVPFAGDPKQAAVRLGDSVYYDNIELMSLKPILEKAAAFYESQTEYVNKGLDVQSKIMKLDDRTVLAVISISSFLHIPPPYTPYTHEAFIIRDGKASSVPDLTQVPTRVVRNPDGSFWIVSEAADRMTSRTPNVNGQLALLDTSGQLHGMNTKLGEKDIDLLAATADGLTVKAYSDRFKAYHDSFIPLDAEERETYYLLDLQGNGTRLFLYKGAGRGYVDSKGHIYVVDRQVNRISDLTSGQSRTWWDYELKP
;
A
#
# COMPACT_ATOMS: atom_id res chain seq x y z
N MET A 1 83.74 4.91 -23.48
CA MET A 1 84.88 4.36 -24.24
C MET A 1 85.85 3.67 -23.28
N LYS A 2 86.46 2.57 -23.73
CA LYS A 2 87.32 1.58 -23.03
C LYS A 2 86.52 0.38 -22.51
N ASN A 3 86.56 -0.79 -23.19
CA ASN A 3 87.64 -1.80 -23.30
C ASN A 3 87.95 -2.41 -21.92
N HIS A 4 88.17 -3.71 -21.70
CA HIS A 4 88.33 -4.89 -22.56
C HIS A 4 88.33 -6.13 -21.62
N ARG A 5 87.74 -7.23 -22.08
CA ARG A 5 88.26 -8.61 -22.11
C ARG A 5 89.06 -9.23 -20.92
N ILE A 6 88.49 -10.34 -20.42
CA ILE A 6 88.99 -11.73 -20.47
C ILE A 6 90.08 -12.24 -19.46
N ARG A 7 89.74 -13.43 -18.90
CA ARG A 7 90.53 -14.60 -18.42
C ARG A 7 91.07 -14.62 -16.99
N LEU A 8 90.55 -15.59 -16.23
CA LEU A 8 91.32 -16.39 -15.28
C LEU A 8 91.45 -17.83 -15.78
N ARG A 9 92.58 -18.47 -15.49
CA ARG A 9 92.94 -19.84 -15.82
C ARG A 9 93.62 -20.49 -14.59
N HIS A 10 93.17 -21.70 -14.24
CA HIS A 10 93.83 -22.79 -13.47
C HIS A 10 94.08 -22.53 -11.95
N THR A 11 93.92 -23.46 -10.98
CA THR A 11 93.57 -24.91 -10.92
C THR A 11 93.46 -25.34 -9.43
N VAL A 12 92.57 -26.33 -9.15
CA VAL A 12 92.65 -27.45 -8.15
C VAL A 12 92.75 -27.08 -6.65
N GLY A 13 92.00 -27.67 -5.70
CA GLY A 13 91.07 -28.80 -5.71
C GLY A 13 90.49 -28.99 -4.28
N GLY A 14 89.49 -29.87 -4.14
CA GLY A 14 88.92 -30.19 -2.83
C GLY A 14 87.47 -30.64 -2.94
N LEU A 15 87.28 -31.94 -3.03
CA LEU A 15 86.01 -32.64 -3.19
C LEU A 15 85.20 -32.59 -1.87
N VAL A 16 84.06 -31.90 -1.85
CA VAL A 16 82.99 -32.10 -0.86
C VAL A 16 81.67 -32.14 -1.63
N ALA A 17 80.98 -33.28 -1.53
CA ALA A 17 79.69 -33.52 -2.16
C ALA A 17 78.62 -32.61 -1.55
N GLY A 18 78.24 -31.55 -2.28
CA GLY A 18 77.11 -30.69 -1.96
C GLY A 18 75.85 -31.15 -2.69
N ILE A 19 74.84 -31.55 -1.93
CA ILE A 19 73.46 -31.67 -2.41
C ILE A 19 72.88 -30.24 -2.49
N LEU A 20 72.47 -29.82 -3.68
CA LEU A 20 71.81 -28.51 -3.91
C LEU A 20 70.51 -28.70 -4.71
N LEU A 21 69.42 -28.41 -4.00
CA LEU A 21 68.12 -27.85 -4.39
C LEU A 21 67.56 -28.10 -5.81
N THR A 22 66.38 -28.73 -5.84
CA THR A 22 65.21 -28.20 -6.56
C THR A 22 63.99 -28.21 -5.63
N LEU A 23 63.85 -27.17 -4.81
CA LEU A 23 62.56 -26.83 -4.21
C LEU A 23 61.73 -26.18 -5.32
N ALA A 24 60.87 -26.97 -5.95
CA ALA A 24 59.79 -26.46 -6.77
C ALA A 24 58.83 -25.72 -5.83
N SER A 25 58.94 -24.40 -5.80
CA SER A 25 57.95 -23.52 -5.20
C SER A 25 56.65 -23.73 -5.97
N GLY A 26 55.74 -24.53 -5.41
CA GLY A 26 54.37 -24.60 -5.85
C GLY A 26 53.72 -23.24 -5.66
N ALA A 27 53.69 -22.43 -6.71
CA ALA A 27 52.61 -21.46 -6.84
C ALA A 27 51.32 -22.29 -6.95
N PRO A 28 50.26 -21.99 -6.17
CA PRO A 28 48.98 -22.62 -6.40
C PRO A 28 48.58 -22.30 -7.84
N ALA A 29 48.45 -23.34 -8.67
CA ALA A 29 47.77 -23.24 -9.94
C ALA A 29 46.33 -22.85 -9.63
N GLN A 30 46.00 -21.58 -9.84
CA GLN A 30 44.64 -21.10 -9.82
C GLN A 30 43.96 -21.80 -11.01
N ALA A 31 43.06 -22.75 -10.72
CA ALA A 31 42.31 -23.43 -11.76
C ALA A 31 41.65 -22.36 -12.64
N GLU A 32 41.95 -22.36 -13.94
CA GLU A 32 41.23 -21.51 -14.89
C GLU A 32 39.77 -21.99 -14.87
N GLU A 33 38.91 -21.21 -14.24
CA GLU A 33 37.48 -21.46 -14.26
C GLU A 33 36.99 -21.36 -15.71
N THR A 34 36.32 -22.40 -16.20
CA THR A 34 35.79 -22.43 -17.56
C THR A 34 34.82 -21.26 -17.76
N PRO A 35 35.10 -20.35 -18.71
CA PRO A 35 34.22 -19.22 -18.93
C PRO A 35 32.83 -19.67 -19.40
N VAL A 36 31.79 -19.07 -18.83
CA VAL A 36 30.39 -19.28 -19.19
C VAL A 36 29.98 -18.21 -20.20
N PRO A 37 29.67 -18.56 -21.46
CA PRO A 37 29.29 -17.56 -22.46
C PRO A 37 27.89 -17.00 -22.16
N MET A 38 27.82 -15.68 -22.01
CA MET A 38 26.60 -14.91 -21.83
C MET A 38 26.20 -14.23 -23.14
N GLN A 39 24.92 -13.90 -23.29
CA GLN A 39 24.39 -13.25 -24.49
C GLN A 39 23.58 -12.00 -24.13
N LEU A 40 23.44 -11.07 -25.07
CA LEU A 40 22.43 -10.02 -24.95
C LEU A 40 21.03 -10.63 -25.07
N PRO A 41 20.03 -10.17 -24.30
CA PRO A 41 18.65 -10.58 -24.49
C PRO A 41 18.19 -10.32 -25.93
N SER A 42 17.54 -11.29 -26.56
CA SER A 42 16.91 -11.14 -27.88
C SER A 42 15.56 -10.41 -27.82
N PHE A 43 15.24 -9.83 -26.67
CA PHE A 43 13.97 -9.22 -26.35
C PHE A 43 14.16 -7.96 -25.49
N PRO A 44 13.18 -7.04 -25.48
CA PRO A 44 13.25 -5.86 -24.62
C PRO A 44 13.33 -6.24 -23.14
N VAL A 45 14.12 -5.48 -22.39
CA VAL A 45 14.17 -5.56 -20.92
C VAL A 45 13.79 -4.21 -20.33
N GLN A 46 12.90 -4.22 -19.35
CA GLN A 46 12.42 -3.05 -18.63
C GLN A 46 12.65 -3.19 -17.14
N VAL A 47 13.16 -2.13 -16.52
CA VAL A 47 13.31 -2.03 -15.06
C VAL A 47 12.59 -0.76 -14.60
N ASN A 48 11.59 -0.91 -13.74
CA ASN A 48 10.75 0.19 -13.25
C ASN A 48 10.25 1.09 -14.39
N GLY A 49 9.77 0.45 -15.46
CA GLY A 49 9.20 1.08 -16.66
C GLY A 49 10.20 1.69 -17.63
N LEU A 50 11.49 1.72 -17.30
CA LEU A 50 12.52 2.17 -18.24
C LEU A 50 13.03 1.01 -19.09
N LYS A 51 12.97 1.16 -20.41
CA LYS A 51 13.61 0.25 -21.38
C LYS A 51 15.13 0.39 -21.29
N ILE A 52 15.81 -0.73 -21.08
CA ILE A 52 17.27 -0.77 -20.99
C ILE A 52 17.87 -0.84 -22.39
N ASP A 53 18.77 0.09 -22.72
CA ASP A 53 19.56 0.08 -23.95
C ASP A 53 20.83 -0.76 -23.75
N ASN A 54 20.70 -2.06 -24.03
CA ASN A 54 21.80 -3.00 -23.89
C ASN A 54 22.94 -2.78 -24.89
N GLU A 55 22.71 -2.12 -26.03
CA GLU A 55 23.75 -1.89 -27.05
C GLU A 55 24.75 -0.80 -26.63
N ARG A 56 24.32 0.10 -25.76
CA ARG A 56 25.07 1.28 -25.33
C ARG A 56 25.46 1.28 -23.86
N SER A 57 24.93 0.35 -23.07
CA SER A 57 25.29 0.20 -21.66
C SER A 57 26.69 -0.44 -21.50
N PRO A 58 27.59 0.13 -20.66
CA PRO A 58 28.85 -0.52 -20.31
C PRO A 58 28.64 -1.83 -19.53
N TYR A 59 27.50 -1.93 -18.83
CA TYR A 59 27.05 -3.09 -18.06
C TYR A 59 25.64 -3.46 -18.56
N PRO A 60 25.53 -4.11 -19.74
CA PRO A 60 24.23 -4.46 -20.31
C PRO A 60 23.55 -5.53 -19.46
N VAL A 61 22.23 -5.67 -19.62
CA VAL A 61 21.56 -6.89 -19.16
C VAL A 61 22.01 -8.05 -20.04
N LEU A 62 22.22 -9.22 -19.43
CA LEU A 62 22.68 -10.42 -20.11
C LEU A 62 21.69 -11.57 -19.90
N THR A 63 21.85 -12.62 -20.69
CA THR A 63 21.13 -13.89 -20.52
C THR A 63 22.07 -15.08 -20.52
N TYR A 64 21.76 -16.06 -19.68
CA TYR A 64 22.37 -17.39 -19.65
C TYR A 64 21.29 -18.42 -19.39
N ASN A 65 21.26 -19.50 -20.20
CA ASN A 65 20.21 -20.53 -20.16
C ASN A 65 18.79 -19.93 -20.13
N ASN A 66 18.54 -18.92 -20.96
CA ASN A 66 17.27 -18.17 -21.05
C ASN A 66 16.84 -17.43 -19.76
N MET A 67 17.70 -17.36 -18.75
CA MET A 67 17.50 -16.54 -17.54
C MET A 67 18.10 -15.15 -17.75
N VAL A 68 17.40 -14.12 -17.30
CA VAL A 68 17.86 -12.73 -17.34
C VAL A 68 18.79 -12.45 -16.16
N TYR A 69 19.92 -11.77 -16.43
CA TYR A 69 20.94 -11.41 -15.46
C TYR A 69 21.17 -9.90 -15.45
N LEU A 70 20.98 -9.26 -14.29
CA LEU A 70 21.22 -7.82 -14.12
C LEU A 70 22.55 -7.57 -13.40
N PRO A 71 23.34 -6.56 -13.83
CA PRO A 71 24.53 -6.17 -13.10
C PRO A 71 24.15 -5.45 -11.79
N VAL A 72 24.53 -6.03 -10.65
CA VAL A 72 23.98 -5.64 -9.34
C VAL A 72 24.44 -4.25 -8.93
N LYS A 73 25.75 -3.99 -8.91
CA LYS A 73 26.28 -2.73 -8.41
C LYS A 73 25.83 -1.52 -9.26
N PRO A 74 25.87 -1.57 -10.60
CA PRO A 74 25.36 -0.49 -11.45
C PRO A 74 23.85 -0.22 -11.27
N PHE A 75 23.05 -1.25 -10.98
CA PHE A 75 21.61 -1.11 -10.79
C PHE A 75 21.18 -1.00 -9.32
N ALA A 76 22.12 -0.97 -8.37
CA ALA A 76 21.82 -1.16 -6.94
C ALA A 76 20.77 -0.17 -6.43
N ASP A 77 20.91 1.12 -6.73
CA ASP A 77 19.94 2.14 -6.32
C ASP A 77 18.57 1.95 -6.98
N THR A 78 18.55 1.66 -8.28
CA THR A 78 17.30 1.41 -9.04
C THR A 78 16.55 0.18 -8.52
N LEU A 79 17.30 -0.84 -8.07
CA LEU A 79 16.75 -2.08 -7.55
C LEU A 79 16.38 -1.99 -6.06
N GLY A 80 16.67 -0.86 -5.39
CA GLY A 80 16.47 -0.72 -3.96
C GLY A 80 17.39 -1.64 -3.15
N LEU A 81 18.62 -1.85 -3.61
CA LEU A 81 19.62 -2.71 -2.99
C LEU A 81 20.75 -1.90 -2.34
N GLU A 82 21.23 -2.40 -1.22
CA GLU A 82 22.55 -2.09 -0.68
C GLU A 82 23.52 -3.20 -1.07
N VAL A 83 24.64 -2.83 -1.68
CA VAL A 83 25.65 -3.77 -2.19
C VAL A 83 27.00 -3.39 -1.61
N VAL A 84 27.52 -4.28 -0.76
CA VAL A 84 28.78 -4.11 -0.03
C VAL A 84 29.74 -5.23 -0.44
N TRP A 85 30.98 -4.85 -0.73
CA TRP A 85 32.08 -5.77 -0.95
C TRP A 85 33.07 -5.66 0.21
N ASP A 86 33.47 -6.80 0.76
CA ASP A 86 34.46 -6.93 1.81
C ASP A 86 35.42 -8.06 1.46
N ALA A 87 36.74 -7.82 1.51
CA ALA A 87 37.72 -8.80 1.07
C ALA A 87 37.72 -10.09 1.91
N ALA A 88 37.30 -10.04 3.18
CA ALA A 88 37.24 -11.19 4.07
C ALA A 88 35.87 -11.88 4.05
N ARG A 89 34.79 -11.10 3.91
CA ARG A 89 33.40 -11.56 4.02
C ARG A 89 32.69 -11.74 2.66
N GLY A 90 33.33 -11.33 1.57
CA GLY A 90 32.81 -11.45 0.21
C GLY A 90 31.75 -10.41 -0.13
N LEU A 91 30.78 -10.81 -0.97
CA LEU A 91 29.73 -9.94 -1.48
C LEU A 91 28.48 -10.02 -0.61
N LYS A 92 28.01 -8.88 -0.12
CA LYS A 92 26.75 -8.75 0.59
C LYS A 92 25.75 -7.92 -0.21
N ILE A 93 24.56 -8.46 -0.40
CA ILE A 93 23.42 -7.81 -1.07
C ILE A 93 22.25 -7.78 -0.09
N THR A 94 21.77 -6.59 0.24
CA THR A 94 20.65 -6.42 1.17
C THR A 94 19.57 -5.58 0.50
N ARG A 95 18.31 -5.98 0.60
CA ARG A 95 17.19 -5.12 0.23
C ARG A 95 17.13 -3.93 1.19
N ARG A 96 16.97 -2.72 0.67
CA ARG A 96 16.71 -1.55 1.49
C ARG A 96 15.31 -1.64 2.09
N GLU A 97 15.16 -1.21 3.33
CA GLU A 97 13.84 -1.10 3.98
C GLU A 97 12.97 -0.01 3.35
N ARG A 98 13.59 0.99 2.72
CA ARG A 98 12.89 2.06 1.99
C ARG A 98 13.53 2.21 0.60
N PRO A 99 12.78 1.96 -0.50
CA PRO A 99 13.29 2.19 -1.84
C PRO A 99 13.56 3.69 -2.03
N LEU A 100 14.49 4.05 -2.90
CA LEU A 100 14.67 5.44 -3.31
C LEU A 100 13.82 5.70 -4.55
N ALA A 101 13.11 6.82 -4.57
CA ALA A 101 12.36 7.27 -5.74
C ALA A 101 13.31 7.89 -6.78
N ILE A 102 14.15 7.03 -7.38
CA ILE A 102 15.18 7.42 -8.34
C ILE A 102 14.76 6.94 -9.71
N ARG A 103 14.80 7.85 -10.68
CA ARG A 103 14.67 7.48 -12.08
C ARG A 103 15.85 6.55 -12.46
N PRO A 104 15.58 5.36 -13.00
CA PRO A 104 16.65 4.49 -13.47
C PRO A 104 17.57 5.27 -14.41
N THR A 105 18.86 5.28 -14.12
CA THR A 105 19.88 5.92 -14.95
C THR A 105 20.73 4.83 -15.56
N VAL A 106 20.88 4.88 -16.89
CA VAL A 106 21.77 3.99 -17.62
C VAL A 106 22.91 4.87 -18.13
N GLU A 107 24.13 4.56 -17.73
CA GLU A 107 25.30 5.16 -18.39
C GLU A 107 25.31 4.71 -19.84
N LEU A 108 25.24 5.66 -20.77
CA LEU A 108 25.30 5.38 -22.19
C LEU A 108 26.68 5.74 -22.72
N LYS A 109 27.32 4.80 -23.38
CA LYS A 109 28.51 5.05 -24.21
C LYS A 109 28.12 5.00 -25.69
N ASP A 110 29.08 5.30 -26.55
CA ASP A 110 28.97 4.97 -27.96
C ASP A 110 28.70 3.47 -28.12
N LYS A 111 27.98 3.07 -29.17
CA LYS A 111 27.60 1.67 -29.40
C LYS A 111 28.84 0.78 -29.25
N ALA A 112 28.72 -0.23 -28.40
CA ALA A 112 29.79 -1.22 -28.26
C ALA A 112 30.08 -1.88 -29.62
N SER A 113 31.33 -2.29 -29.86
CA SER A 113 31.67 -3.07 -31.05
C SER A 113 30.76 -4.29 -31.15
N VAL A 114 30.23 -4.55 -32.35
CA VAL A 114 29.31 -5.65 -32.70
C VAL A 114 29.89 -7.04 -32.35
N SER A 115 31.17 -7.12 -31.98
CA SER A 115 31.92 -8.33 -31.64
C SER A 115 32.19 -8.54 -30.13
N ARG A 116 31.59 -7.76 -29.22
CA ARG A 116 31.86 -7.94 -27.77
C ARG A 116 31.34 -9.30 -27.29
N ARG A 117 32.25 -10.10 -26.74
CA ARG A 117 31.91 -11.34 -26.00
C ARG A 117 31.71 -11.00 -24.52
N TYR A 118 30.77 -11.70 -23.89
CA TYR A 118 30.48 -11.57 -22.47
C TYR A 118 30.76 -12.92 -21.81
N ASP A 119 31.99 -13.10 -21.37
CA ASP A 119 32.41 -14.33 -20.72
C ASP A 119 32.28 -14.15 -19.21
N ALA A 120 31.52 -15.04 -18.57
CA ALA A 120 31.28 -15.04 -17.15
C ALA A 120 32.13 -16.08 -16.43
N VAL A 121 32.46 -15.82 -15.17
CA VAL A 121 33.09 -16.81 -14.26
C VAL A 121 32.30 -16.93 -12.96
N LEU A 122 32.51 -18.00 -12.22
CA LEU A 122 31.85 -18.19 -10.93
C LEU A 122 32.64 -17.40 -9.88
N PRO A 123 32.00 -16.60 -9.02
CA PRO A 123 32.73 -15.92 -7.95
C PRO A 123 33.27 -16.96 -6.95
N GLY A 124 34.59 -16.97 -6.75
CA GLY A 124 35.28 -17.80 -5.75
C GLY A 124 35.18 -17.26 -4.30
N PHE A 125 34.27 -16.33 -4.02
CA PHE A 125 34.11 -15.66 -2.72
C PHE A 125 32.73 -15.93 -2.09
N PRO A 126 32.59 -15.79 -0.76
CA PRO A 126 31.30 -15.92 -0.09
C PRO A 126 30.27 -14.89 -0.56
N ILE A 127 29.00 -15.29 -0.62
CA ILE A 127 27.89 -14.41 -0.99
C ILE A 127 26.82 -14.47 0.10
N GLU A 128 26.36 -13.30 0.54
CA GLU A 128 25.25 -13.13 1.47
C GLU A 128 24.13 -12.31 0.82
N VAL A 129 22.88 -12.80 0.92
CA VAL A 129 21.68 -12.09 0.45
C VAL A 129 20.70 -11.95 1.61
N ASN A 130 20.33 -10.72 1.97
CA ASN A 130 19.45 -10.40 3.10
C ASN A 130 19.83 -11.11 4.41
N GLY A 131 21.12 -11.16 4.74
CA GLY A 131 21.61 -11.84 5.95
C GLY A 131 21.77 -13.35 5.82
N LYS A 132 21.45 -13.96 4.67
CA LYS A 132 21.54 -15.40 4.44
C LYS A 132 22.75 -15.73 3.56
N SER A 133 23.59 -16.65 4.02
CA SER A 133 24.68 -17.20 3.20
C SER A 133 24.13 -18.02 2.03
N ILE A 134 24.69 -17.84 0.84
CA ILE A 134 24.27 -18.50 -0.40
C ILE A 134 25.35 -19.49 -0.84
N ASN A 135 24.95 -20.76 -1.02
CA ASN A 135 25.78 -21.74 -1.70
C ASN A 135 25.69 -21.55 -3.22
N ASN A 136 26.44 -20.57 -3.74
CA ASN A 136 26.32 -20.13 -5.13
C ASN A 136 26.60 -21.23 -6.15
N ALA A 137 27.57 -22.12 -5.88
CA ALA A 137 27.91 -23.21 -6.78
C ALA A 137 26.81 -24.27 -6.92
N ALA A 138 25.88 -24.35 -5.95
CA ALA A 138 24.74 -25.25 -5.98
C ALA A 138 23.47 -24.61 -6.58
N GLU A 139 23.50 -23.31 -6.91
CA GLU A 139 22.37 -22.64 -7.53
C GLU A 139 22.20 -23.11 -9.00
N PRO A 140 20.98 -23.43 -9.45
CA PRO A 140 20.72 -23.74 -10.85
C PRO A 140 21.12 -22.61 -11.81
N TYR A 141 20.96 -21.38 -11.31
CA TYR A 141 21.41 -20.15 -11.94
C TYR A 141 22.29 -19.43 -10.90
N PRO A 142 23.61 -19.62 -10.92
CA PRO A 142 24.50 -18.96 -9.98
C PRO A 142 24.60 -17.47 -10.29
N LEU A 143 24.97 -16.67 -9.29
CA LEU A 143 25.53 -15.33 -9.50
C LEU A 143 26.86 -15.47 -10.26
N LEU A 144 27.06 -14.63 -11.26
CA LEU A 144 28.20 -14.68 -12.18
C LEU A 144 28.99 -13.38 -12.17
N LEU A 145 30.28 -13.45 -12.48
CA LEU A 145 31.13 -12.28 -12.69
C LEU A 145 31.39 -12.09 -14.18
N VAL A 146 31.08 -10.91 -14.72
CA VAL A 146 31.49 -10.50 -16.08
C VAL A 146 32.32 -9.23 -15.94
N ASP A 147 33.55 -9.24 -16.42
CA ASP A 147 34.50 -8.11 -16.28
C ASP A 147 34.60 -7.59 -14.82
N ASN A 148 34.66 -8.51 -13.84
CA ASN A 148 34.65 -8.24 -12.39
C ASN A 148 33.39 -7.54 -11.85
N VAL A 149 32.31 -7.52 -12.61
CA VAL A 149 31.00 -7.04 -12.14
C VAL A 149 30.10 -8.22 -11.83
N SER A 150 29.47 -8.18 -10.66
CA SER A 150 28.48 -9.19 -10.24
C SER A 150 27.18 -9.05 -11.04
N TYR A 151 26.76 -10.14 -11.65
CA TYR A 151 25.50 -10.31 -12.36
C TYR A 151 24.60 -11.28 -11.60
N PHE A 152 23.39 -10.83 -11.31
CA PHE A 152 22.43 -11.58 -10.50
C PHE A 152 21.31 -12.13 -11.35
N PRO A 153 20.95 -13.41 -11.17
CA PRO A 153 19.91 -14.04 -11.96
C PRO A 153 18.51 -13.63 -11.47
N MET A 154 17.64 -13.28 -12.39
CA MET A 154 16.25 -12.89 -12.11
C MET A 154 15.33 -14.09 -11.91
N THR A 155 15.75 -15.05 -11.08
CA THR A 155 14.92 -16.20 -10.72
C THR A 155 13.80 -15.80 -9.76
N TRP A 156 12.74 -16.59 -9.68
CA TRP A 156 11.65 -16.38 -8.72
C TRP A 156 12.12 -16.37 -7.26
N ARG A 157 13.08 -17.24 -6.93
CA ARG A 157 13.70 -17.28 -5.60
C ARG A 157 14.26 -15.91 -5.23
N PHE A 158 14.98 -15.29 -6.13
CA PHE A 158 15.65 -14.02 -5.85
C PHE A 158 14.72 -12.83 -5.98
N THR A 159 14.03 -12.71 -7.11
CA THR A 159 13.14 -11.58 -7.38
C THR A 159 12.00 -11.53 -6.37
N ARG A 160 11.19 -12.58 -6.25
CA ARG A 160 10.03 -12.60 -5.35
C ARG A 160 10.39 -12.94 -3.91
N ASN A 161 11.06 -14.07 -3.65
CA ASN A 161 11.19 -14.55 -2.27
C ASN A 161 12.21 -13.76 -1.46
N GLU A 162 13.35 -13.39 -2.05
CA GLU A 162 14.36 -12.59 -1.35
C GLU A 162 14.06 -11.09 -1.42
N PHE A 163 13.70 -10.56 -2.59
CA PHE A 163 13.58 -9.11 -2.75
C PHE A 163 12.15 -8.56 -2.79
N GLY A 164 11.13 -9.40 -2.98
CA GLY A 164 9.74 -8.94 -3.08
C GLY A 164 9.42 -8.18 -4.37
N TRP A 165 10.25 -8.32 -5.40
CA TRP A 165 10.02 -7.73 -6.72
C TRP A 165 9.02 -8.55 -7.53
N ARG A 166 8.38 -7.89 -8.50
CA ARG A 166 7.52 -8.52 -9.49
C ARG A 166 8.24 -8.63 -10.82
N THR A 167 8.12 -9.79 -11.46
CA THR A 167 8.53 -9.99 -12.85
C THR A 167 7.30 -10.26 -13.71
N ASP A 168 7.28 -9.68 -14.90
CA ASP A 168 6.22 -9.84 -15.89
C ASP A 168 6.84 -10.10 -17.27
N TRP A 169 6.10 -10.79 -18.13
CA TRP A 169 6.51 -11.06 -19.52
C TRP A 169 5.37 -10.78 -20.48
N SER A 170 5.67 -10.12 -21.60
CA SER A 170 4.75 -10.08 -22.73
C SER A 170 5.52 -10.09 -24.05
N ALA A 171 4.88 -10.56 -25.13
CA ALA A 171 5.50 -10.62 -26.45
C ALA A 171 5.94 -9.23 -26.98
N LYS A 172 5.24 -8.16 -26.57
CA LYS A 172 5.51 -6.80 -27.02
C LYS A 172 6.56 -6.10 -26.16
N GLU A 173 6.41 -6.19 -24.83
CA GLU A 173 7.22 -5.41 -23.88
C GLU A 173 8.42 -6.19 -23.32
N GLY A 174 8.52 -7.48 -23.61
CA GLY A 174 9.58 -8.35 -23.15
C GLY A 174 9.56 -8.55 -21.62
N PHE A 175 10.76 -8.66 -21.03
CA PHE A 175 10.94 -8.94 -19.61
C PHE A 175 10.84 -7.64 -18.83
N GLN A 176 9.96 -7.62 -17.85
CA GLN A 176 9.69 -6.45 -17.04
C GLN A 176 9.98 -6.80 -15.59
N LEU A 177 10.83 -6.00 -14.95
CA LEU A 177 11.11 -6.06 -13.53
C LEU A 177 10.54 -4.81 -12.87
N THR A 178 9.70 -5.01 -11.87
CA THR A 178 9.15 -3.96 -11.02
C THR A 178 9.64 -4.20 -9.59
N THR A 179 10.45 -3.27 -9.09
CA THR A 179 10.84 -3.27 -7.67
C THR A 179 9.81 -2.54 -6.83
N GLU A 180 9.92 -2.66 -5.51
CA GLU A 180 9.11 -1.89 -4.58
C GLU A 180 9.18 -0.38 -4.90
N GLN A 181 8.03 0.27 -4.93
CA GLN A 181 7.89 1.70 -5.23
C GLN A 181 7.43 2.43 -3.97
N GLN A 182 7.89 3.67 -3.77
CA GLN A 182 7.32 4.50 -2.72
C GLN A 182 5.86 4.82 -3.06
N LYS A 183 4.96 4.55 -2.13
CA LYS A 183 3.54 4.88 -2.30
C LYS A 183 3.32 6.39 -2.13
N VAL A 184 3.08 7.08 -3.24
CA VAL A 184 2.93 8.55 -3.32
C VAL A 184 1.46 8.97 -3.40
N LEU A 185 0.65 8.34 -4.25
CA LEU A 185 -0.77 8.73 -4.42
C LEU A 185 -1.63 8.11 -3.32
N HIS A 186 -2.52 8.86 -2.67
CA HIS A 186 -3.37 8.32 -1.59
C HIS A 186 -4.85 8.28 -1.95
N ARG A 187 -5.44 9.41 -2.33
CA ARG A 187 -6.87 9.50 -2.69
C ARG A 187 -7.17 10.70 -3.54
N ILE A 188 -8.21 10.61 -4.36
CA ILE A 188 -8.81 11.78 -5.01
C ILE A 188 -9.70 12.46 -3.97
N ILE A 189 -9.59 13.79 -3.86
CA ILE A 189 -10.36 14.59 -2.91
C ILE A 189 -11.37 15.52 -3.61
N ALA A 190 -11.08 15.90 -4.85
CA ALA A 190 -11.92 16.77 -5.66
C ALA A 190 -11.54 16.63 -7.14
N GLU A 191 -12.32 17.25 -8.01
CA GLU A 191 -12.04 17.35 -9.43
C GLU A 191 -12.61 18.67 -10.00
N ASP A 192 -12.07 19.09 -11.14
CA ASP A 192 -12.68 20.12 -11.98
C ASP A 192 -13.10 19.53 -13.35
N THR A 193 -13.30 20.39 -14.34
CA THR A 193 -13.69 19.97 -15.70
C THR A 193 -12.65 19.09 -16.39
N GLU A 194 -11.37 19.25 -16.06
CA GLU A 194 -10.25 18.64 -16.78
C GLU A 194 -9.45 17.64 -15.92
N ALA A 195 -9.41 17.83 -14.60
CA ALA A 195 -8.48 17.13 -13.73
C ALA A 195 -9.08 16.64 -12.41
N LEU A 196 -8.45 15.61 -11.89
CA LEU A 196 -8.58 15.08 -10.54
C LEU A 196 -7.50 15.71 -9.64
N TYR A 197 -7.88 16.06 -8.42
CA TYR A 197 -6.97 16.52 -7.38
C TYR A 197 -6.72 15.41 -6.38
N VAL A 198 -5.46 15.00 -6.26
CA VAL A 198 -5.05 13.79 -5.55
C VAL A 198 -4.17 14.17 -4.37
N GLU A 199 -4.58 13.76 -3.16
CA GLU A 199 -3.72 13.81 -1.97
C GLU A 199 -2.53 12.87 -2.19
N ALA A 200 -1.33 13.41 -1.97
CA ALA A 200 -0.09 12.68 -2.10
C ALA A 200 0.73 12.76 -0.81
N GLU A 201 1.77 11.94 -0.71
CA GLU A 201 2.68 11.88 0.44
C GLU A 201 3.15 13.28 0.90
N SER A 202 3.57 13.39 2.17
CA SER A 202 4.11 14.63 2.74
C SER A 202 3.17 15.84 2.61
N ASN A 203 1.85 15.61 2.71
CA ASN A 203 0.79 16.62 2.54
C ASN A 203 0.85 17.37 1.20
N ARG A 204 1.43 16.75 0.17
CA ARG A 204 1.40 17.29 -1.18
C ARG A 204 0.04 17.04 -1.82
N MET A 205 -0.24 17.79 -2.87
CA MET A 205 -1.40 17.59 -3.71
C MET A 205 -0.96 17.65 -5.16
N LEU A 206 -1.43 16.69 -5.95
CA LEU A 206 -1.12 16.58 -7.37
C LEU A 206 -2.39 16.76 -8.19
N LYS A 207 -2.27 17.47 -9.31
CA LYS A 207 -3.28 17.58 -10.35
C LYS A 207 -3.02 16.50 -11.40
N VAL A 208 -4.01 15.65 -11.66
CA VAL A 208 -3.96 14.54 -12.62
C VAL A 208 -5.03 14.73 -13.66
N ASN A 209 -4.71 14.66 -14.95
CA ASN A 209 -5.72 14.77 -16.01
C ASN A 209 -6.73 13.62 -15.95
N LYS A 210 -8.01 13.89 -16.23
CA LYS A 210 -9.07 12.87 -16.18
C LYS A 210 -8.93 11.76 -17.23
N ASP A 211 -8.24 12.03 -18.34
CA ASP A 211 -7.89 11.00 -19.33
C ASP A 211 -6.69 10.14 -18.90
N LEU A 212 -6.15 10.40 -17.71
CA LEU A 212 -4.99 9.75 -17.10
C LEU A 212 -3.73 9.85 -17.98
N LYS A 213 -3.64 10.81 -18.92
CA LYS A 213 -2.47 11.04 -19.77
C LYS A 213 -1.62 12.20 -19.25
N GLY A 214 -0.33 12.16 -19.57
CA GLY A 214 0.67 13.10 -19.03
C GLY A 214 1.02 12.89 -17.56
N ASP A 215 2.01 13.61 -17.08
CA ASP A 215 2.50 13.43 -15.71
C ASP A 215 1.74 14.34 -14.74
N PRO A 216 1.50 13.90 -13.49
CA PRO A 216 0.84 14.73 -12.49
C PRO A 216 1.68 15.96 -12.17
N SER A 217 1.01 17.10 -11.98
CA SER A 217 1.68 18.36 -11.64
C SER A 217 1.40 18.75 -10.19
N PRO A 218 2.36 19.38 -9.49
CA PRO A 218 2.14 19.85 -8.13
C PRO A 218 1.11 20.98 -8.10
N VAL A 219 0.27 20.99 -7.06
CA VAL A 219 -0.68 22.06 -6.77
C VAL A 219 -0.06 23.00 -5.73
N ASP A 220 -0.04 24.30 -6.01
CA ASP A 220 0.45 25.31 -5.05
C ASP A 220 -0.48 25.49 -3.85
N ASP A 221 0.01 26.09 -2.76
CA ASP A 221 -0.75 26.17 -1.50
C ASP A 221 -2.03 27.02 -1.61
N LYS A 222 -2.06 28.03 -2.48
CA LYS A 222 -3.26 28.85 -2.71
C LYS A 222 -4.34 28.01 -3.42
N ALA A 223 -3.94 27.25 -4.43
CA ALA A 223 -4.82 26.33 -5.14
C ALA A 223 -5.30 25.19 -4.24
N LYS A 224 -4.44 24.64 -3.36
CA LYS A 224 -4.83 23.60 -2.38
C LYS A 224 -5.98 24.07 -1.49
N ALA A 225 -5.95 25.31 -1.00
CA ALA A 225 -7.03 25.84 -0.16
C ALA A 225 -8.38 25.86 -0.90
N ASN A 226 -8.38 26.28 -2.17
CA ASN A 226 -9.59 26.26 -3.02
C ASN A 226 -10.09 24.84 -3.27
N VAL A 227 -9.17 23.89 -3.52
CA VAL A 227 -9.50 22.48 -3.73
C VAL A 227 -10.10 21.87 -2.46
N SER A 228 -9.56 22.17 -1.28
CA SER A 228 -10.12 21.69 -0.02
C SER A 228 -11.56 22.21 0.21
N GLN A 229 -11.83 23.48 -0.12
CA GLN A 229 -13.20 24.01 -0.06
C GLN A 229 -14.13 23.31 -1.06
N LEU A 230 -13.65 22.97 -2.25
CA LEU A 230 -14.40 22.20 -3.24
C LEU A 230 -14.71 20.79 -2.71
N ALA A 231 -13.73 20.11 -2.12
CA ALA A 231 -13.89 18.79 -1.51
C ALA A 231 -14.97 18.79 -0.42
N GLU A 232 -14.96 19.79 0.48
CA GLU A 232 -15.97 19.92 1.53
C GLU A 232 -17.38 20.19 0.97
N LYS A 233 -17.51 20.93 -0.14
CA LYS A 233 -18.81 21.20 -0.77
C LYS A 233 -19.41 19.97 -1.46
N ARG A 234 -18.58 19.04 -1.92
CA ARG A 234 -19.00 17.82 -2.65
C ARG A 234 -19.40 16.66 -1.76
N LYS A 235 -18.91 16.69 -0.53
CA LYS A 235 -19.17 15.72 0.52
C LYS A 235 -20.70 15.51 0.68
N PRO A 236 -21.26 14.30 0.51
CA PRO A 236 -22.72 14.11 0.40
C PRO A 236 -23.51 14.27 1.71
N GLY A 237 -24.64 14.99 1.70
CA GLY A 237 -25.49 15.17 2.88
C GLY A 237 -24.93 16.15 3.91
N VAL A 238 -25.53 16.19 5.10
CA VAL A 238 -25.16 17.11 6.18
C VAL A 238 -24.42 16.39 7.31
N PRO A 239 -23.44 17.04 7.98
CA PRO A 239 -22.76 16.44 9.14
C PRO A 239 -23.71 16.19 10.32
N PHE A 240 -23.62 15.03 10.95
CA PHE A 240 -24.35 14.71 12.18
C PHE A 240 -23.63 15.31 13.40
N ALA A 241 -23.87 16.59 13.66
CA ALA A 241 -23.30 17.30 14.80
C ALA A 241 -24.11 17.11 16.11
N GLY A 242 -25.42 16.91 15.98
CA GLY A 242 -26.39 17.04 17.08
C GLY A 242 -26.66 18.50 17.45
N ASP A 243 -27.82 18.78 18.02
CA ASP A 243 -28.18 20.07 18.61
C ASP A 243 -27.76 20.08 20.08
N PRO A 244 -26.81 20.94 20.50
CA PRO A 244 -26.33 20.98 21.89
C PRO A 244 -27.42 21.41 22.90
N LYS A 245 -28.55 21.95 22.44
CA LYS A 245 -29.69 22.29 23.29
C LYS A 245 -30.61 21.10 23.55
N GLN A 246 -30.40 20.00 22.85
CA GLN A 246 -31.21 18.79 22.95
C GLN A 246 -30.38 17.69 23.59
N ALA A 247 -30.95 17.04 24.60
CA ALA A 247 -30.31 15.94 25.28
C ALA A 247 -31.36 14.91 25.70
N ALA A 248 -30.98 13.64 25.61
CA ALA A 248 -31.70 12.57 26.27
C ALA A 248 -31.42 12.60 27.77
N VAL A 249 -32.40 12.21 28.57
CA VAL A 249 -32.33 12.20 30.03
C VAL A 249 -32.33 10.76 30.51
N ARG A 250 -31.40 10.43 31.40
CA ARG A 250 -31.42 9.17 32.13
C ARG A 250 -32.36 9.29 33.34
N LEU A 251 -33.35 8.40 33.43
CA LEU A 251 -34.24 8.27 34.57
C LEU A 251 -34.15 6.83 35.09
N GLY A 252 -33.48 6.65 36.23
CA GLY A 252 -33.19 5.32 36.77
C GLY A 252 -32.35 4.47 35.81
N ASP A 253 -32.93 3.34 35.41
CA ASP A 253 -32.30 2.33 34.55
C ASP A 253 -32.74 2.44 33.08
N SER A 254 -33.26 3.60 32.66
CA SER A 254 -33.68 3.83 31.27
C SER A 254 -33.27 5.24 30.80
N VAL A 255 -33.14 5.38 29.48
CA VAL A 255 -32.84 6.65 28.79
C VAL A 255 -34.07 7.09 28.00
N TYR A 256 -34.46 8.35 28.16
CA TYR A 256 -35.62 8.95 27.51
C TYR A 256 -35.24 10.17 26.70
N TYR A 257 -35.98 10.44 25.63
CA TYR A 257 -35.99 11.73 24.97
C TYR A 257 -37.43 12.11 24.63
N ASP A 258 -37.82 13.33 24.97
CA ASP A 258 -39.20 13.84 24.78
C ASP A 258 -40.28 12.87 25.32
N ASN A 259 -40.07 12.36 26.53
CA ASN A 259 -40.92 11.36 27.21
C ASN A 259 -41.05 10.00 26.50
N ILE A 260 -40.27 9.75 25.45
CA ILE A 260 -40.20 8.46 24.75
C ILE A 260 -39.00 7.69 25.28
N GLU A 261 -39.23 6.46 25.75
CA GLU A 261 -38.14 5.57 26.16
C GLU A 261 -37.35 5.14 24.93
N LEU A 262 -36.03 5.34 24.96
CA LEU A 262 -35.12 4.93 23.90
C LEU A 262 -34.53 3.55 24.18
N MET A 263 -34.02 3.35 25.40
CA MET A 263 -33.40 2.08 25.79
C MET A 263 -33.37 1.88 27.30
N SER A 264 -33.37 0.61 27.71
CA SER A 264 -33.03 0.20 29.07
C SER A 264 -31.52 0.04 29.23
N LEU A 265 -31.00 0.58 30.32
CA LEU A 265 -29.61 0.45 30.76
C LEU A 265 -29.39 -0.82 31.61
N LYS A 266 -30.44 -1.54 31.97
CA LYS A 266 -30.37 -2.70 32.87
C LYS A 266 -29.34 -3.76 32.43
N PRO A 267 -29.27 -4.19 31.16
CA PRO A 267 -28.26 -5.18 30.74
C PRO A 267 -26.81 -4.70 30.94
N ILE A 268 -26.57 -3.39 30.74
CA ILE A 268 -25.24 -2.78 30.90
C ILE A 268 -24.90 -2.67 32.38
N LEU A 269 -25.87 -2.27 33.21
CA LEU A 269 -25.72 -2.18 34.66
C LEU A 269 -25.45 -3.55 35.30
N GLU A 270 -26.18 -4.60 34.89
CA GLU A 270 -25.96 -5.97 35.35
C GLU A 270 -24.56 -6.49 34.99
N LYS A 271 -24.13 -6.27 33.74
CA LYS A 271 -22.78 -6.62 33.29
C LYS A 271 -21.70 -5.87 34.08
N ALA A 272 -21.91 -4.57 34.33
CA ALA A 272 -20.99 -3.77 35.12
C ALA A 272 -20.93 -4.26 36.57
N ALA A 273 -22.07 -4.55 37.19
CA ALA A 273 -22.14 -5.07 38.55
C ALA A 273 -21.36 -6.39 38.70
N ALA A 274 -21.61 -7.37 37.81
CA ALA A 274 -20.91 -8.66 37.84
C ALA A 274 -19.39 -8.52 37.72
N PHE A 275 -18.91 -7.59 36.89
CA PHE A 275 -17.48 -7.31 36.78
C PHE A 275 -16.89 -6.75 38.07
N TYR A 276 -17.51 -5.71 38.65
CA TYR A 276 -17.00 -5.07 39.87
C TYR A 276 -17.11 -5.95 41.12
N GLU A 277 -18.06 -6.89 41.15
CA GLU A 277 -18.08 -7.96 42.16
C GLU A 277 -16.85 -8.88 42.05
N SER A 278 -16.39 -9.16 40.83
CA SER A 278 -15.24 -10.03 40.56
C SER A 278 -13.88 -9.32 40.60
N GLN A 279 -13.86 -7.98 40.51
CA GLN A 279 -12.65 -7.16 40.46
C GLN A 279 -12.72 -6.06 41.52
N THR A 280 -12.56 -6.47 42.79
CA THR A 280 -12.77 -5.63 43.98
C THR A 280 -11.74 -4.51 44.13
N GLU A 281 -10.65 -4.54 43.37
CA GLU A 281 -9.66 -3.48 43.28
C GLU A 281 -10.18 -2.23 42.56
N TYR A 282 -11.29 -2.34 41.80
CA TYR A 282 -11.90 -1.21 41.11
C TYR A 282 -13.21 -0.77 41.78
N VAL A 283 -13.44 0.54 41.78
CA VAL A 283 -14.67 1.14 42.32
C VAL A 283 -15.68 1.34 41.20
N ASN A 284 -16.90 0.82 41.38
CA ASN A 284 -18.00 1.09 40.46
C ASN A 284 -18.42 2.57 40.55
N LYS A 285 -18.20 3.33 39.48
CA LYS A 285 -18.56 4.75 39.37
C LYS A 285 -19.86 4.97 38.56
N GLY A 286 -20.57 3.90 38.24
CA GLY A 286 -21.78 3.94 37.43
C GLY A 286 -21.49 4.05 35.94
N LEU A 287 -22.41 4.69 35.21
CA LEU A 287 -22.36 4.88 33.76
C LEU A 287 -22.30 6.37 33.44
N ASP A 288 -21.49 6.73 32.45
CA ASP A 288 -21.61 8.03 31.77
C ASP A 288 -22.49 7.86 30.54
N VAL A 289 -23.53 8.68 30.42
CA VAL A 289 -24.50 8.62 29.32
C VAL A 289 -24.52 9.97 28.63
N GLN A 290 -24.13 9.98 27.37
CA GLN A 290 -24.12 11.15 26.51
C GLN A 290 -25.09 10.94 25.35
N SER A 291 -25.59 12.04 24.78
CA SER A 291 -26.49 11.98 23.63
C SER A 291 -26.14 13.01 22.57
N LYS A 292 -26.41 12.66 21.31
CA LYS A 292 -26.44 13.58 20.18
C LYS A 292 -27.78 13.43 19.49
N ILE A 293 -28.48 14.55 19.28
CA ILE A 293 -29.86 14.54 18.79
C ILE A 293 -29.98 15.50 17.62
N MET A 294 -30.53 15.04 16.50
CA MET A 294 -30.74 15.85 15.30
C MET A 294 -32.17 15.67 14.80
N LYS A 295 -32.89 16.78 14.65
CA LYS A 295 -34.17 16.80 13.92
C LYS A 295 -33.90 16.60 12.43
N LEU A 296 -34.48 15.56 11.83
CA LEU A 296 -34.33 15.27 10.40
C LEU A 296 -35.41 15.99 9.57
N ASP A 297 -36.64 16.00 10.09
CA ASP A 297 -37.78 16.77 9.60
C ASP A 297 -38.78 17.01 10.74
N ASP A 298 -39.97 17.53 10.42
CA ASP A 298 -40.99 17.86 11.43
C ASP A 298 -41.53 16.69 12.24
N ARG A 299 -41.35 15.44 11.76
CA ARG A 299 -41.89 14.24 12.42
C ARG A 299 -40.80 13.27 12.87
N THR A 300 -39.56 13.48 12.42
CA THR A 300 -38.48 12.50 12.53
C THR A 300 -37.27 13.11 13.23
N VAL A 301 -36.80 12.43 14.27
CA VAL A 301 -35.58 12.77 15.02
C VAL A 301 -34.63 11.58 15.01
N LEU A 302 -33.34 11.84 14.77
CA LEU A 302 -32.25 10.88 14.97
C LEU A 302 -31.59 11.17 16.31
N ALA A 303 -31.63 10.21 17.23
CA ALA A 303 -30.98 10.26 18.52
C ALA A 303 -29.89 9.19 18.61
N VAL A 304 -28.72 9.55 19.13
CA VAL A 304 -27.60 8.63 19.33
C VAL A 304 -27.18 8.72 20.78
N ILE A 305 -27.25 7.59 21.48
CA ILE A 305 -26.87 7.45 22.88
C ILE A 305 -25.50 6.80 22.94
N SER A 306 -24.57 7.45 23.63
CA SER A 306 -23.21 6.96 23.87
C SER A 306 -23.04 6.65 25.35
N ILE A 307 -22.64 5.43 25.65
CA ILE A 307 -22.56 4.92 27.01
C ILE A 307 -21.12 4.51 27.29
N SER A 308 -20.54 5.14 28.29
CA SER A 308 -19.26 4.71 28.87
C SER A 308 -19.56 3.89 30.11
N SER A 309 -19.10 2.65 30.11
CA SER A 309 -19.10 1.78 31.29
C SER A 309 -17.66 1.57 31.77
N PHE A 310 -17.49 1.04 32.98
CA PHE A 310 -16.17 0.75 33.55
C PHE A 310 -15.28 1.99 33.69
N LEU A 311 -15.87 3.10 34.17
CA LEU A 311 -15.15 4.36 34.35
C LEU A 311 -13.95 4.19 35.30
N HIS A 312 -12.84 4.86 34.97
CA HIS A 312 -11.58 4.88 35.73
C HIS A 312 -10.81 3.56 35.83
N ILE A 313 -11.13 2.56 35.01
CA ILE A 313 -10.19 1.46 34.77
C ILE A 313 -9.10 1.95 33.82
N PRO A 314 -7.80 1.73 34.11
CA PRO A 314 -6.72 2.11 33.21
C PRO A 314 -6.95 1.54 31.79
N PRO A 315 -6.55 2.28 30.74
CA PRO A 315 -6.60 1.76 29.38
C PRO A 315 -6.00 0.35 29.28
N PRO A 316 -6.57 -0.55 28.46
CA PRO A 316 -7.57 -0.29 27.40
C PRO A 316 -9.05 -0.37 27.80
N TYR A 317 -9.40 -0.45 29.09
CA TYR A 317 -10.70 -1.01 29.54
C TYR A 317 -11.85 -0.03 29.81
N THR A 318 -11.96 1.11 29.10
CA THR A 318 -13.20 1.91 29.12
C THR A 318 -13.99 1.64 27.84
N PRO A 319 -14.82 0.58 27.78
CA PRO A 319 -15.62 0.31 26.60
C PRO A 319 -16.69 1.39 26.43
N TYR A 320 -16.79 1.86 25.19
CA TYR A 320 -17.82 2.75 24.71
C TYR A 320 -18.79 1.95 23.84
N THR A 321 -20.09 2.11 24.08
CA THR A 321 -21.13 1.60 23.18
C THR A 321 -21.96 2.75 22.66
N HIS A 322 -22.34 2.67 21.39
CA HIS A 322 -23.21 3.64 20.74
C HIS A 322 -24.47 2.93 20.25
N GLU A 323 -25.63 3.52 20.52
CA GLU A 323 -26.90 3.06 19.98
C GLU A 323 -27.63 4.22 19.31
N ALA A 324 -28.04 4.02 18.06
CA ALA A 324 -28.76 4.99 17.27
C ALA A 324 -30.26 4.64 17.21
N PHE A 325 -31.11 5.65 17.27
CA PHE A 325 -32.56 5.54 17.26
C PHE A 325 -33.18 6.55 16.31
N ILE A 326 -34.18 6.12 15.53
CA ILE A 326 -35.14 7.04 14.93
C ILE A 326 -36.36 7.13 15.83
N ILE A 327 -36.75 8.37 16.12
CA ILE A 327 -37.98 8.70 16.80
C ILE A 327 -38.90 9.31 15.76
N ARG A 328 -40.03 8.66 15.50
CA ARG A 328 -41.01 9.11 14.52
C ARG A 328 -42.42 8.80 15.00
N ASP A 329 -43.29 9.79 14.89
CA ASP A 329 -44.71 9.68 15.27
C ASP A 329 -44.91 9.11 16.70
N GLY A 330 -44.07 9.55 17.65
CA GLY A 330 -44.13 9.14 19.07
C GLY A 330 -43.50 7.78 19.39
N LYS A 331 -42.85 7.11 18.44
CA LYS A 331 -42.22 5.81 18.62
C LYS A 331 -40.72 5.86 18.34
N ALA A 332 -39.91 5.30 19.24
CA ALA A 332 -38.49 5.07 19.02
C ALA A 332 -38.25 3.69 18.35
N SER A 333 -37.29 3.61 17.44
CA SER A 333 -36.84 2.37 16.80
C SER A 333 -35.32 2.40 16.63
N SER A 334 -34.65 1.33 17.03
CA SER A 334 -33.20 1.20 16.88
C SER A 334 -32.81 1.15 15.40
N VAL A 335 -31.71 1.82 15.04
CA VAL A 335 -31.18 1.83 13.67
C VAL A 335 -30.27 0.62 13.47
N PRO A 336 -30.64 -0.32 12.58
CA PRO A 336 -29.86 -1.52 12.32
C PRO A 336 -28.48 -1.19 11.77
N ASP A 337 -27.54 -2.10 11.98
CA ASP A 337 -26.12 -2.05 11.57
C ASP A 337 -25.27 -0.91 12.16
N LEU A 338 -25.88 0.17 12.68
CA LEU A 338 -25.17 1.31 13.24
C LEU A 338 -24.72 1.05 14.68
N THR A 339 -23.46 0.66 14.85
CA THR A 339 -22.83 0.40 16.15
C THR A 339 -21.88 1.51 16.59
N GLN A 340 -21.84 2.61 15.85
CA GLN A 340 -20.94 3.75 16.03
C GLN A 340 -21.67 5.05 15.68
N VAL A 341 -21.09 6.18 16.07
CA VAL A 341 -21.73 7.48 15.89
C VAL A 341 -21.85 7.79 14.39
N PRO A 342 -23.06 8.10 13.87
CA PRO A 342 -23.22 8.60 12.51
C PRO A 342 -22.33 9.81 12.27
N THR A 343 -21.72 9.89 11.10
CA THR A 343 -20.97 11.07 10.68
C THR A 343 -21.85 12.02 9.89
N ARG A 344 -22.86 11.50 9.17
CA ARG A 344 -23.68 12.27 8.24
C ARG A 344 -25.09 11.72 8.08
N VAL A 345 -25.97 12.58 7.59
CA VAL A 345 -27.31 12.22 7.10
C VAL A 345 -27.50 12.77 5.69
N VAL A 346 -28.00 11.95 4.77
CA VAL A 346 -28.38 12.37 3.40
C VAL A 346 -29.90 12.31 3.29
N ARG A 347 -30.54 13.45 2.99
CA ARG A 347 -31.99 13.52 2.72
C ARG A 347 -32.25 13.29 1.24
N ASN A 348 -33.11 12.35 0.93
CA ASN A 348 -33.50 12.04 -0.44
C ASN A 348 -34.69 12.89 -0.91
N PRO A 349 -34.91 13.04 -2.23
CA PRO A 349 -36.04 13.81 -2.78
C PRO A 349 -37.42 13.26 -2.39
N ASP A 350 -37.55 11.94 -2.22
CA ASP A 350 -38.79 11.27 -1.82
C ASP A 350 -39.11 11.41 -0.31
N GLY A 351 -38.22 12.02 0.46
CA GLY A 351 -38.35 12.21 1.91
C GLY A 351 -37.78 11.08 2.75
N SER A 352 -37.17 10.05 2.15
CA SER A 352 -36.35 9.07 2.88
C SER A 352 -34.99 9.65 3.30
N PHE A 353 -34.31 8.97 4.21
CA PHE A 353 -33.01 9.41 4.74
C PHE A 353 -31.99 8.27 4.77
N TRP A 354 -30.77 8.56 4.33
CA TRP A 354 -29.61 7.73 4.61
C TRP A 354 -28.89 8.20 5.86
N ILE A 355 -28.56 7.28 6.74
CA ILE A 355 -27.81 7.53 7.97
C ILE A 355 -26.45 6.85 7.80
N VAL A 356 -25.40 7.66 7.79
CA VAL A 356 -24.06 7.23 7.37
C VAL A 356 -23.13 7.36 8.56
N SER A 357 -22.39 6.30 8.85
CA SER A 357 -21.24 6.33 9.73
C SER A 357 -20.00 6.00 8.93
N GLU A 358 -19.34 7.04 8.42
CA GLU A 358 -18.09 6.89 7.68
C GLU A 358 -17.01 6.39 8.62
N ALA A 359 -16.17 5.51 8.09
CA ALA A 359 -15.04 5.04 8.82
C ALA A 359 -13.92 6.06 8.89
N ALA A 360 -13.14 6.01 9.97
CA ALA A 360 -11.93 6.80 10.06
C ALA A 360 -10.93 6.44 8.95
N ASP A 361 -10.32 7.48 8.38
CA ASP A 361 -9.28 7.34 7.36
C ASP A 361 -8.01 6.67 7.88
N ARG A 362 -7.66 6.94 9.14
CA ARG A 362 -6.47 6.45 9.84
C ARG A 362 -6.89 5.71 11.10
N MET A 363 -6.27 4.56 11.36
CA MET A 363 -6.55 3.77 12.56
C MET A 363 -5.44 3.92 13.61
N THR A 364 -5.80 4.42 14.78
CA THR A 364 -4.92 4.40 15.95
C THR A 364 -5.52 3.49 17.02
N SER A 365 -4.84 3.35 18.16
CA SER A 365 -5.43 2.69 19.34
C SER A 365 -6.72 3.37 19.84
N ARG A 366 -7.06 4.56 19.33
CA ARG A 366 -8.26 5.34 19.68
C ARG A 366 -9.10 5.70 18.45
N THR A 367 -9.11 4.85 17.43
CA THR A 367 -9.86 5.09 16.19
C THR A 367 -11.35 5.24 16.48
N PRO A 368 -11.96 6.41 16.24
CA PRO A 368 -13.41 6.50 16.20
C PRO A 368 -13.88 5.78 14.94
N ASN A 369 -15.08 5.20 14.97
CA ASN A 369 -15.74 4.70 13.76
C ASN A 369 -14.87 3.77 12.91
N VAL A 370 -14.65 2.57 13.45
CA VAL A 370 -13.73 1.58 12.85
C VAL A 370 -14.28 1.02 11.54
N ASN A 371 -15.60 0.92 11.41
CA ASN A 371 -16.30 0.37 10.25
C ASN A 371 -17.02 1.46 9.44
N GLY A 372 -17.24 1.22 8.15
CA GLY A 372 -18.12 2.05 7.32
C GLY A 372 -19.51 1.47 7.39
N GLN A 373 -20.48 2.19 7.95
CA GLN A 373 -21.83 1.67 8.17
C GLN A 373 -22.89 2.57 7.55
N LEU A 374 -23.93 1.95 7.02
CA LEU A 374 -25.00 2.64 6.31
C LEU A 374 -26.37 2.05 6.66
N ALA A 375 -27.33 2.92 6.96
CA ALA A 375 -28.73 2.56 7.13
C ALA A 375 -29.64 3.47 6.30
N LEU A 376 -30.81 2.94 5.91
CA LEU A 376 -31.88 3.66 5.24
C LEU A 376 -33.10 3.76 6.15
N LEU A 377 -33.61 4.96 6.34
CA LEU A 377 -34.98 5.22 6.80
C LEU A 377 -35.84 5.50 5.57
N ASP A 378 -36.70 4.57 5.20
CA ASP A 378 -37.56 4.72 4.02
C ASP A 378 -38.76 5.64 4.27
N THR A 379 -39.52 5.92 3.22
CA THR A 379 -40.69 6.83 3.27
C THR A 379 -41.82 6.32 4.16
N SER A 380 -41.91 5.00 4.37
CA SER A 380 -42.88 4.37 5.27
C SER A 380 -42.47 4.45 6.74
N GLY A 381 -41.23 4.85 7.02
CA GLY A 381 -40.65 4.88 8.36
C GLY A 381 -39.96 3.57 8.77
N GLN A 382 -39.80 2.61 7.85
CA GLN A 382 -39.03 1.40 8.13
C GLN A 382 -37.52 1.67 8.00
N LEU A 383 -36.76 0.98 8.85
CA LEU A 383 -35.31 1.06 8.92
C LEU A 383 -34.68 -0.18 8.31
N HIS A 384 -33.68 0.02 7.45
CA HIS A 384 -32.96 -1.04 6.76
C HIS A 384 -31.46 -0.88 6.97
N GLY A 385 -30.80 -1.94 7.43
CA GLY A 385 -29.34 -1.99 7.58
C GLY A 385 -28.69 -2.43 6.27
N MET A 386 -27.86 -1.59 5.67
CA MET A 386 -27.30 -1.87 4.34
C MET A 386 -26.09 -2.79 4.38
N ASN A 387 -25.30 -2.77 5.47
CA ASN A 387 -24.17 -3.68 5.64
C ASN A 387 -24.66 -5.12 5.63
N THR A 388 -25.70 -5.41 6.43
CA THR A 388 -26.36 -6.71 6.46
C THR A 388 -27.00 -7.04 5.12
N LYS A 389 -27.72 -6.09 4.50
CA LYS A 389 -28.39 -6.31 3.20
C LYS A 389 -27.43 -6.64 2.06
N LEU A 390 -26.25 -6.02 2.03
CA LEU A 390 -25.20 -6.29 1.04
C LEU A 390 -24.30 -7.47 1.42
N GLY A 391 -24.35 -7.93 2.67
CA GLY A 391 -23.47 -8.99 3.18
C GLY A 391 -22.01 -8.54 3.35
N GLU A 392 -21.78 -7.26 3.62
CA GLU A 392 -20.44 -6.65 3.68
C GLU A 392 -20.22 -5.94 5.01
N LYS A 393 -19.00 -6.02 5.56
CA LYS A 393 -18.67 -5.39 6.85
C LYS A 393 -18.55 -3.88 6.75
N ASP A 394 -18.05 -3.39 5.62
CA ASP A 394 -17.73 -1.99 5.38
C ASP A 394 -18.43 -1.46 4.14
N ILE A 395 -19.00 -0.26 4.28
CA ILE A 395 -19.57 0.53 3.20
C ILE A 395 -18.99 1.95 3.29
N ASP A 396 -18.28 2.37 2.25
CA ASP A 396 -17.83 3.76 2.08
C ASP A 396 -18.83 4.50 1.16
N LEU A 397 -19.38 5.61 1.62
CA LEU A 397 -20.22 6.51 0.80
C LEU A 397 -19.34 7.34 -0.13
N LEU A 398 -19.59 7.26 -1.45
CA LEU A 398 -18.79 7.99 -2.45
C LEU A 398 -19.54 9.17 -3.06
N ALA A 399 -20.82 9.00 -3.38
CA ALA A 399 -21.66 10.06 -3.94
C ALA A 399 -23.13 9.85 -3.58
N ALA A 400 -23.89 10.96 -3.59
CA ALA A 400 -25.35 10.95 -3.53
C ALA A 400 -25.91 11.76 -4.69
N THR A 401 -26.97 11.24 -5.30
CA THR A 401 -27.71 11.85 -6.39
C THR A 401 -29.21 11.83 -6.07
N ALA A 402 -30.04 12.37 -6.96
CA ALA A 402 -31.50 12.28 -6.81
C ALA A 402 -32.00 10.82 -6.87
N ASP A 403 -31.25 9.92 -7.52
CA ASP A 403 -31.64 8.52 -7.75
C ASP A 403 -31.15 7.58 -6.63
N GLY A 404 -30.24 8.05 -5.77
CA GLY A 404 -29.71 7.28 -4.65
C GLY A 404 -28.21 7.48 -4.42
N LEU A 405 -27.56 6.46 -3.83
CA LEU A 405 -26.17 6.51 -3.41
C LEU A 405 -25.26 5.65 -4.27
N THR A 406 -24.08 6.16 -4.62
CA THR A 406 -22.96 5.32 -5.06
C THR A 406 -22.08 5.00 -3.86
N VAL A 407 -21.87 3.70 -3.62
CA VAL A 407 -21.10 3.21 -2.47
C VAL A 407 -20.06 2.18 -2.89
N LYS A 408 -19.02 2.05 -2.08
CA LYS A 408 -18.05 0.95 -2.15
C LYS A 408 -18.26 0.02 -0.96
N ALA A 409 -18.48 -1.26 -1.20
CA ALA A 409 -18.69 -2.27 -0.16
C ALA A 409 -17.58 -3.34 -0.17
N TYR A 410 -17.15 -3.76 1.01
CA TYR A 410 -16.02 -4.68 1.23
C TYR A 410 -16.02 -5.26 2.66
N SER A 411 -15.24 -6.31 2.89
CA SER A 411 -15.25 -7.05 4.17
C SER A 411 -13.93 -7.13 4.92
N ASP A 412 -12.85 -6.55 4.37
CA ASP A 412 -11.50 -6.74 4.91
C ASP A 412 -10.70 -5.43 5.05
N ARG A 413 -11.26 -4.45 5.77
CA ARG A 413 -10.52 -3.20 6.04
C ARG A 413 -9.22 -3.42 6.82
N PHE A 414 -9.16 -4.44 7.69
CA PHE A 414 -8.07 -4.64 8.65
C PHE A 414 -6.84 -5.33 8.06
N LYS A 415 -6.98 -6.25 7.09
CA LYS A 415 -5.81 -6.74 6.33
C LYS A 415 -5.09 -5.63 5.57
N ALA A 416 -5.81 -4.55 5.27
CA ALA A 416 -5.27 -3.36 4.63
C ALA A 416 -4.67 -2.32 5.60
N TYR A 417 -4.66 -2.58 6.92
CA TYR A 417 -4.17 -1.62 7.94
C TYR A 417 -2.93 -2.08 8.70
N HIS A 418 -2.84 -3.38 8.99
CA HIS A 418 -1.59 -3.93 9.52
C HIS A 418 -0.63 -4.12 8.36
N ASP A 419 0.41 -3.30 8.40
CA ASP A 419 1.59 -3.32 7.55
C ASP A 419 1.45 -2.59 6.22
N SER A 420 2.47 -1.80 5.93
CA SER A 420 2.86 -1.28 4.61
C SER A 420 3.14 -2.41 3.58
N PHE A 421 2.54 -3.58 3.76
CA PHE A 421 2.73 -4.83 3.04
C PHE A 421 1.36 -5.50 2.86
N ILE A 422 0.43 -4.86 2.16
CA ILE A 422 -0.57 -5.66 1.43
C ILE A 422 0.23 -6.30 0.28
N PRO A 423 0.38 -7.63 0.24
CA PRO A 423 1.14 -8.27 -0.83
C PRO A 423 0.57 -7.87 -2.19
N LEU A 424 1.44 -7.62 -3.18
CA LEU A 424 1.02 -7.26 -4.55
C LEU A 424 0.05 -8.27 -5.20
N ASP A 425 -0.07 -9.47 -4.63
CA ASP A 425 -0.91 -10.58 -5.06
C ASP A 425 -2.10 -10.88 -4.13
N ALA A 426 -2.45 -9.99 -3.20
CA ALA A 426 -3.63 -10.17 -2.36
C ALA A 426 -4.92 -10.24 -3.22
N GLU A 427 -5.74 -11.28 -3.01
CA GLU A 427 -7.01 -11.49 -3.72
C GLU A 427 -8.15 -10.60 -3.21
N GLU A 428 -7.84 -9.35 -2.88
CA GLU A 428 -8.84 -8.40 -2.40
C GLU A 428 -9.83 -8.07 -3.51
N ARG A 429 -11.09 -7.88 -3.12
CA ARG A 429 -12.16 -7.48 -4.03
C ARG A 429 -13.02 -6.44 -3.34
N GLU A 430 -13.19 -5.31 -4.00
CA GLU A 430 -14.09 -4.24 -3.56
C GLU A 430 -15.20 -4.08 -4.59
N THR A 431 -16.45 -4.06 -4.13
CA THR A 431 -17.61 -3.97 -5.02
C THR A 431 -18.23 -2.59 -4.95
N TYR A 432 -18.52 -2.00 -6.10
CA TYR A 432 -19.15 -0.69 -6.22
C TYR A 432 -20.62 -0.87 -6.59
N TYR A 433 -21.51 -0.27 -5.82
CA TYR A 433 -22.96 -0.38 -5.99
C TYR A 433 -23.61 0.99 -6.20
N LEU A 434 -24.68 1.03 -6.98
CA LEU A 434 -25.72 2.04 -6.89
C LEU A 434 -26.82 1.49 -5.98
N LEU A 435 -27.10 2.18 -4.88
CA LEU A 435 -28.26 1.91 -4.02
C LEU A 435 -29.37 2.89 -4.39
N ASP A 436 -30.52 2.38 -4.86
CA ASP A 436 -31.69 3.22 -5.13
C ASP A 436 -32.32 3.76 -3.82
N LEU A 437 -33.35 4.61 -3.93
CA LEU A 437 -34.03 5.21 -2.77
C LEU A 437 -34.75 4.20 -1.87
N GLN A 438 -34.97 2.97 -2.34
CA GLN A 438 -35.53 1.85 -1.56
C GLN A 438 -34.42 0.93 -1.01
N GLY A 439 -33.16 1.30 -1.23
CA GLY A 439 -31.97 0.57 -0.82
C GLY A 439 -31.74 -0.73 -1.56
N ASN A 440 -32.28 -0.89 -2.78
CA ASN A 440 -31.91 -2.00 -3.64
C ASN A 440 -30.57 -1.70 -4.32
N GLY A 441 -29.64 -2.64 -4.23
CA GLY A 441 -28.30 -2.49 -4.78
C GLY A 441 -28.18 -3.05 -6.19
N THR A 442 -27.76 -2.21 -7.12
CA THR A 442 -27.28 -2.62 -8.45
C THR A 442 -25.76 -2.60 -8.45
N ARG A 443 -25.13 -3.75 -8.71
CA ARG A 443 -23.66 -3.82 -8.83
C ARG A 443 -23.21 -3.08 -10.09
N LEU A 444 -22.37 -2.06 -9.91
CA LEU A 444 -21.77 -1.30 -10.99
C LEU A 444 -20.46 -1.95 -11.44
N PHE A 445 -19.53 -2.15 -10.50
CA PHE A 445 -18.19 -2.68 -10.79
C PHE A 445 -17.68 -3.60 -9.70
N LEU A 446 -16.76 -4.48 -10.09
CA LEU A 446 -15.93 -5.29 -9.20
C LEU A 446 -14.47 -4.90 -9.43
N TYR A 447 -13.85 -4.27 -8.43
CA TYR A 447 -12.42 -3.96 -8.47
C TYR A 447 -11.64 -5.14 -7.89
N LYS A 448 -10.65 -5.64 -8.65
CA LYS A 448 -9.72 -6.69 -8.19
C LYS A 448 -8.51 -6.00 -7.56
N GLY A 449 -8.50 -5.94 -6.23
CA GLY A 449 -7.55 -5.21 -5.39
C GLY A 449 -8.30 -4.38 -4.35
N ALA A 450 -7.56 -3.53 -3.62
CA ALA A 450 -8.14 -2.50 -2.77
C ALA A 450 -7.68 -1.10 -3.15
N GLY A 451 -8.59 -0.15 -2.98
CA GLY A 451 -8.35 1.24 -3.33
C GLY A 451 -9.24 2.23 -2.57
N ARG A 452 -8.95 3.51 -2.76
CA ARG A 452 -9.85 4.59 -2.36
C ARG A 452 -10.70 4.97 -3.57
N GLY A 453 -11.99 4.72 -3.47
CA GLY A 453 -12.98 5.07 -4.48
C GLY A 453 -13.27 6.57 -4.50
N TYR A 454 -13.59 7.10 -5.67
CA TYR A 454 -14.03 8.47 -5.87
C TYR A 454 -15.04 8.52 -7.02
N VAL A 455 -16.11 9.31 -6.87
CA VAL A 455 -17.11 9.51 -7.93
C VAL A 455 -17.10 10.97 -8.36
N ASP A 456 -16.84 11.21 -9.63
CA ASP A 456 -16.84 12.57 -10.16
C ASP A 456 -18.26 13.09 -10.46
N SER A 457 -18.35 14.37 -10.83
CA SER A 457 -19.62 15.05 -11.13
C SER A 457 -20.38 14.48 -12.32
N LYS A 458 -19.73 13.64 -13.15
CA LYS A 458 -20.35 12.94 -14.29
C LYS A 458 -20.67 11.47 -13.96
N GLY A 459 -20.43 11.02 -12.73
CA GLY A 459 -20.65 9.64 -12.31
C GLY A 459 -19.53 8.68 -12.70
N HIS A 460 -18.36 9.17 -13.13
CA HIS A 460 -17.20 8.30 -13.34
C HIS A 460 -16.66 7.81 -12.00
N ILE A 461 -16.37 6.51 -11.92
CA ILE A 461 -15.89 5.87 -10.70
C ILE A 461 -14.39 5.63 -10.83
N TYR A 462 -13.61 6.39 -10.07
CA TYR A 462 -12.17 6.28 -10.01
C TYR A 462 -11.74 5.51 -8.77
N VAL A 463 -10.63 4.80 -8.89
CA VAL A 463 -9.97 4.09 -7.79
C VAL A 463 -8.51 4.47 -7.74
N VAL A 464 -8.08 5.04 -6.63
CA VAL A 464 -6.65 5.15 -6.29
C VAL A 464 -6.23 3.87 -5.60
N ASP A 465 -5.38 3.10 -6.25
CA ASP A 465 -4.89 1.81 -5.73
C ASP A 465 -4.15 1.99 -4.39
N ARG A 466 -4.29 1.07 -3.44
CA ARG A 466 -3.62 1.18 -2.13
C ARG A 466 -2.14 0.80 -2.15
N GLN A 467 -1.73 -0.07 -3.07
CA GLN A 467 -0.38 -0.65 -3.09
C GLN A 467 0.54 0.08 -4.05
N VAL A 468 0.04 0.39 -5.25
CA VAL A 468 0.83 1.00 -6.31
C VAL A 468 0.33 2.40 -6.63
N ASN A 469 1.18 3.22 -7.25
CA ASN A 469 0.81 4.57 -7.71
C ASN A 469 -0.05 4.51 -8.97
N ARG A 470 -1.24 3.91 -8.85
CA ARG A 470 -2.18 3.71 -9.95
C ARG A 470 -3.51 4.39 -9.67
N ILE A 471 -4.06 5.03 -10.70
CA ILE A 471 -5.45 5.47 -10.74
C ILE A 471 -6.14 4.71 -11.87
N SER A 472 -7.31 4.15 -11.57
CA SER A 472 -8.16 3.47 -12.56
C SER A 472 -9.50 4.16 -12.62
N ASP A 473 -9.95 4.55 -13.80
CA ASP A 473 -11.35 4.91 -14.07
C ASP A 473 -12.09 3.63 -14.47
N LEU A 474 -12.88 3.09 -13.55
CA LEU A 474 -13.65 1.87 -13.76
C LEU A 474 -14.73 2.06 -14.83
N THR A 475 -15.25 3.29 -14.99
CA THR A 475 -16.32 3.61 -15.94
C THR A 475 -15.81 3.56 -17.38
N SER A 476 -14.62 4.10 -17.65
CA SER A 476 -14.01 4.06 -18.99
C SER A 476 -13.12 2.84 -19.22
N GLY A 477 -12.75 2.11 -18.16
CA GLY A 477 -11.77 1.02 -18.20
C GLY A 477 -10.33 1.49 -18.35
N GLN A 478 -10.07 2.80 -18.29
CA GLN A 478 -8.73 3.36 -18.38
C GLN A 478 -8.02 3.23 -17.04
N SER A 479 -6.72 2.97 -17.09
CA SER A 479 -5.88 2.91 -15.90
C SER A 479 -4.48 3.36 -16.24
N ARG A 480 -3.84 4.04 -15.29
CA ARG A 480 -2.43 4.39 -15.39
C ARG A 480 -1.72 4.21 -14.06
N THR A 481 -0.56 3.58 -14.14
CA THR A 481 0.44 3.56 -13.08
C THR A 481 1.51 4.60 -13.39
N TRP A 482 1.92 5.36 -12.38
CA TRP A 482 3.10 6.22 -12.41
C TRP A 482 4.18 5.62 -11.51
N TRP A 483 5.43 5.76 -11.89
CA TRP A 483 6.56 5.44 -11.04
C TRP A 483 6.74 6.52 -9.98
N ASP A 484 7.29 6.17 -8.82
CA ASP A 484 7.43 7.13 -7.72
C ASP A 484 8.29 8.35 -8.11
N TYR A 485 9.32 8.15 -8.92
CA TYR A 485 10.17 9.20 -9.49
C TYR A 485 9.46 10.09 -10.52
N GLU A 486 8.32 9.67 -11.10
CA GLU A 486 7.49 10.53 -11.96
C GLU A 486 6.60 11.46 -11.14
N LEU A 487 6.41 11.15 -9.84
CA LEU A 487 5.53 11.88 -8.93
C LEU A 487 6.28 12.80 -7.96
N LYS A 488 7.61 12.71 -7.94
CA LYS A 488 8.50 13.52 -7.11
C LYS A 488 9.35 14.41 -8.04
N PRO A 489 9.00 15.71 -8.19
CA PRO A 489 9.81 16.65 -8.95
C PRO A 489 11.12 17.00 -8.23
#